data_AF-A0AAW1YZZ3-F1
#
_entry.id   AF-A0AAW1YZZ3-F1
#
_cell.length_a   1.000
_cell.length_b   1.000
_cell.length_c   1.000
_cell.angle_alpha   90.00
_cell.angle_beta   90.00
_cell.angle_gamma   90.00
#
_symmetry.space_group_name_H-M   'P 1'
#
loop_
_entity.id
_entity.type
_entity.pdbx_description
1 polymer ?
#
loop_
_entity_poly.entity_id
_entity_poly.type
_entity_poly.pdbx_seq_one_letter_code
_entity_poly.pdbx_strand_id
1 'polypeptide(L)'
;MFVHQNVSDITAGEKNMEGRRRLQEKLDEMTKLAAKEEVCDAEGFSDVIGFDVQKDVKYFAQLWEGSPPMAPPNPSYCENIQELKQTIRTHASKSDGIMLTHLRDRIQDLWEALLNEQFVFSFKNSLEIATYKKLQTEYSKWAWSLRSAMLDIENKLHNKIENEAIHDIEEFYLERELNAKSEEVIKTMSAFFKKDRDAAVLNQWKGFFEIKIQQLQENILTETKRKLNEVLQQRHLKKKMKNILIQTYASLPLDRIKGSSEHKDMFYLPSYSEYVLLKKSSGITGALKNMYKRGKEMIGLVLSKEDEVQIKSLITDIAEHTDKMIQSYNIAKMGYNISYIQQLVDYIKANLKEHQEEPKVKYVFKSEFFMDLVLCICHRANKTFTNQ
;
A
#
# COMPACT_ATOMS: atom_id res chain seq x y z
N MET A 1 -13.45 44.32 -17.59
CA MET A 1 -12.80 45.17 -18.60
C MET A 1 -11.30 45.24 -18.34
N PHE A 2 -10.47 45.03 -19.37
CA PHE A 2 -9.01 45.13 -19.34
C PHE A 2 -8.58 46.32 -20.22
N VAL A 3 -7.75 47.20 -19.67
CA VAL A 3 -7.25 48.39 -20.40
C VAL A 3 -5.74 48.35 -20.45
N HIS A 4 -5.18 48.23 -21.65
CA HIS A 4 -3.74 48.32 -21.90
C HIS A 4 -3.38 49.78 -22.19
N GLN A 5 -2.54 50.37 -21.34
CA GLN A 5 -2.13 51.77 -21.45
C GLN A 5 -0.81 51.92 -22.22
N ASN A 6 -0.56 53.12 -22.75
CA ASN A 6 0.69 53.53 -23.40
C ASN A 6 1.05 52.75 -24.67
N VAL A 7 0.04 52.35 -25.43
CA VAL A 7 0.21 51.63 -26.69
C VAL A 7 0.56 52.63 -27.79
N SER A 8 1.71 52.43 -28.45
CA SER A 8 2.21 53.36 -29.47
C SER A 8 1.52 53.21 -30.82
N ASP A 9 1.02 52.02 -31.15
CA ASP A 9 0.39 51.71 -32.43
C ASP A 9 -1.13 51.81 -32.32
N ILE A 10 -1.75 52.69 -33.11
CA ILE A 10 -3.20 52.89 -33.19
C ILE A 10 -3.90 51.61 -33.70
N THR A 11 -3.20 50.77 -34.48
CA THR A 11 -3.70 49.48 -34.98
C THR A 11 -3.46 48.31 -34.03
N ALA A 12 -2.96 48.57 -32.81
CA ALA A 12 -2.66 47.51 -31.84
C ALA A 12 -3.89 46.66 -31.46
N GLY A 13 -5.10 47.19 -31.55
CA GLY A 13 -6.33 46.41 -31.36
C GLY A 13 -6.50 45.30 -32.39
N GLU A 14 -6.22 45.60 -33.66
CA GLU A 14 -6.33 44.65 -34.78
C GLU A 14 -5.11 43.72 -34.85
N LYS A 15 -3.92 44.24 -34.57
CA LYS A 15 -2.68 43.46 -34.60
C LYS A 15 -2.57 42.46 -33.44
N ASN A 16 -3.22 42.73 -32.31
CA ASN A 16 -3.20 41.85 -31.13
C ASN A 16 -4.39 40.89 -31.01
N MET A 17 -5.10 40.61 -32.11
CA MET A 17 -6.21 39.65 -32.12
C MET A 17 -5.80 38.25 -31.62
N GLU A 18 -4.60 37.80 -31.95
CA GLU A 18 -4.04 36.55 -31.44
C GLU A 18 -3.74 36.61 -29.93
N GLY A 19 -3.34 37.77 -29.42
CA GLY A 19 -3.15 37.99 -27.98
C GLY A 19 -4.47 37.94 -27.21
N ARG A 20 -5.53 38.54 -27.77
CA ARG A 20 -6.89 38.45 -27.24
C ARG A 20 -7.40 37.01 -27.18
N ARG A 21 -7.21 36.24 -28.26
CA ARG A 21 -7.58 34.82 -28.32
C ARG A 21 -6.91 34.01 -27.21
N ARG A 22 -5.59 34.17 -27.04
CA ARG A 22 -4.82 33.49 -25.99
C ARG A 22 -5.26 33.88 -24.59
N LEU A 23 -5.58 35.16 -24.37
CA LEU A 23 -6.09 35.63 -23.08
C LEU A 23 -7.42 34.95 -22.74
N GLN A 24 -8.37 34.91 -23.69
CA GLN A 24 -9.66 34.26 -23.50
C GLN A 24 -9.49 32.75 -23.23
N GLU A 25 -8.71 32.05 -24.05
CA GLU A 25 -8.44 30.62 -23.87
C GLU A 25 -7.88 30.30 -22.48
N LYS A 26 -6.95 31.14 -22.00
CA LYS A 26 -6.36 30.99 -20.67
C LYS A 26 -7.39 31.22 -19.56
N LEU A 27 -8.23 32.25 -19.69
CA LEU A 27 -9.29 32.54 -18.71
C LEU A 27 -10.33 31.42 -18.66
N ASP A 28 -10.75 30.90 -19.81
CA ASP A 28 -11.70 29.80 -19.91
C ASP A 28 -11.12 28.51 -19.32
N GLU A 29 -9.86 28.19 -19.62
CA GLU A 29 -9.18 27.01 -19.04
C GLU A 29 -9.10 27.09 -17.51
N MET A 30 -8.68 28.23 -16.96
CA MET A 30 -8.59 28.43 -15.51
C MET A 30 -9.98 28.35 -14.86
N THR A 31 -11.02 28.85 -15.53
CA THR A 31 -12.40 28.80 -15.04
C THR A 31 -12.93 27.37 -14.99
N LYS A 32 -12.74 26.59 -16.07
CA LYS A 32 -13.11 25.16 -16.11
C LYS A 32 -12.43 24.35 -15.01
N LEU A 33 -11.15 24.62 -14.76
CA LEU A 33 -10.41 23.92 -13.72
C LEU A 33 -10.97 24.22 -12.34
N ALA A 34 -11.23 25.50 -12.04
CA ALA A 34 -11.76 25.88 -10.74
C ALA A 34 -13.22 25.43 -10.53
N ALA A 35 -14.04 25.46 -11.59
CA ALA A 35 -15.40 24.94 -11.55
C ALA A 35 -15.44 23.45 -11.16
N LYS A 36 -14.50 22.64 -11.66
CA LYS A 36 -14.37 21.23 -11.26
C LYS A 36 -13.98 21.03 -9.80
N GLU A 37 -13.18 21.93 -9.22
CA GLU A 37 -12.76 21.83 -7.82
C GLU A 37 -13.89 22.21 -6.86
N GLU A 38 -14.68 23.21 -7.23
CA GLU A 38 -15.81 23.71 -6.43
C GLU A 38 -17.14 22.97 -6.73
N VAL A 39 -17.12 21.98 -7.64
CA VAL A 39 -18.32 21.22 -8.07
C VAL A 39 -19.41 22.15 -8.65
N CYS A 40 -18.97 23.09 -9.50
CA CYS A 40 -19.82 24.04 -10.22
C CYS A 40 -19.86 23.72 -11.72
N ASP A 41 -20.98 24.05 -12.36
CA ASP A 41 -21.18 23.88 -13.80
C ASP A 41 -20.87 25.20 -14.52
N ALA A 42 -19.60 25.43 -14.84
CA ALA A 42 -19.14 26.57 -15.63
C ALA A 42 -18.10 26.12 -16.66
N GLU A 43 -18.36 26.43 -17.93
CA GLU A 43 -17.48 26.04 -19.04
C GLU A 43 -16.59 27.20 -19.51
N GLY A 44 -17.00 28.46 -19.33
CA GLY A 44 -16.24 29.62 -19.77
C GLY A 44 -16.11 30.69 -18.70
N PHE A 45 -15.12 31.56 -18.84
CA PHE A 45 -15.00 32.74 -17.99
C PHE A 45 -16.22 33.66 -18.14
N SER A 46 -16.83 33.68 -19.33
CA SER A 46 -18.08 34.41 -19.62
C SER A 46 -19.28 33.96 -18.78
N ASP A 47 -19.28 32.71 -18.31
CA ASP A 47 -20.39 32.14 -17.54
C ASP A 47 -20.37 32.64 -16.09
N VAL A 48 -19.18 32.96 -15.58
CA VAL A 48 -18.96 33.48 -14.23
C VAL A 48 -19.07 35.00 -14.21
N ILE A 49 -18.46 35.67 -15.19
CA ILE A 49 -18.48 37.13 -15.34
C ILE A 49 -18.78 37.41 -16.81
N GLY A 50 -19.77 38.26 -17.11
CA GLY A 50 -20.16 38.65 -18.47
C GLY A 50 -19.06 39.41 -19.22
N PHE A 51 -18.02 38.70 -19.64
CA PHE A 51 -16.81 39.19 -20.27
C PHE A 51 -16.84 38.92 -21.77
N ASP A 52 -16.63 39.96 -22.58
CA ASP A 52 -16.50 39.88 -24.03
C ASP A 52 -15.12 40.39 -24.45
N VAL A 53 -14.24 39.49 -24.91
CA VAL A 53 -12.86 39.85 -25.29
C VAL A 53 -12.77 40.95 -26.35
N GLN A 54 -13.79 41.09 -27.20
CA GLN A 54 -13.79 42.10 -28.26
C GLN A 54 -14.16 43.49 -27.74
N LYS A 55 -15.07 43.57 -26.76
CA LYS A 55 -15.58 44.84 -26.23
C LYS A 55 -14.86 45.29 -24.96
N ASP A 56 -14.41 44.33 -24.16
CA ASP A 56 -13.85 44.56 -22.83
C ASP A 56 -12.34 44.64 -22.80
N VAL A 57 -11.62 44.34 -23.89
CA VAL A 57 -10.16 44.51 -23.99
C VAL A 57 -9.85 45.74 -24.85
N LYS A 58 -9.44 46.84 -24.21
CA LYS A 58 -9.16 48.12 -24.89
C LYS A 58 -7.67 48.47 -24.86
N TYR A 59 -7.19 49.11 -25.92
CA TYR A 59 -5.80 49.57 -26.07
C TYR A 59 -5.78 51.08 -26.17
N PHE A 60 -5.08 51.74 -25.25
CA PHE A 60 -5.06 53.19 -25.15
C PHE A 60 -3.75 53.73 -25.66
N ALA A 61 -3.86 54.75 -26.51
CA ALA A 61 -2.72 55.51 -26.96
C ALA A 61 -1.99 56.16 -25.78
N GLN A 62 -0.73 56.56 -25.98
CA GLN A 62 -0.01 57.37 -25.00
C GLN A 62 -0.65 58.76 -24.89
N LEU A 63 -0.62 59.35 -23.68
CA LEU A 63 -1.21 60.67 -23.44
C LEU A 63 -0.55 61.77 -24.27
N TRP A 64 0.77 61.68 -24.48
CA TRP A 64 1.55 62.70 -25.17
C TRP A 64 1.99 62.19 -26.54
N GLU A 65 1.92 63.04 -27.56
CA GLU A 65 2.45 62.76 -28.89
C GLU A 65 3.95 63.14 -28.92
N GLY A 66 4.77 62.39 -28.17
CA GLY A 66 6.22 62.59 -28.05
C GLY A 66 6.70 62.80 -26.61
N SER A 67 7.95 63.25 -26.46
CA SER A 67 8.60 63.41 -25.15
C SER A 67 8.28 64.79 -24.53
N PRO A 68 7.82 64.85 -23.27
CA PRO A 68 7.66 66.11 -22.51
C PRO A 68 8.97 66.93 -22.47
N PRO A 69 8.94 68.26 -22.25
CA PRO A 69 7.83 69.06 -21.73
C PRO A 69 6.94 69.75 -22.77
N MET A 70 7.31 69.75 -24.05
CA MET A 70 6.58 70.49 -25.11
C MET A 70 5.69 69.60 -25.99
N ALA A 71 5.54 68.31 -25.66
CA ALA A 71 4.71 67.39 -26.41
C ALA A 71 3.22 67.75 -26.26
N PRO A 72 2.44 67.84 -27.36
CA PRO A 72 1.01 68.07 -27.28
C PRO A 72 0.26 66.81 -26.78
N PRO A 73 -0.93 66.95 -26.18
CA PRO A 73 -1.79 65.82 -25.86
C PRO A 73 -2.22 65.06 -27.13
N ASN A 74 -2.16 63.74 -27.09
CA ASN A 74 -2.56 62.86 -28.18
C ASN A 74 -4.09 62.87 -28.34
N PRO A 75 -4.64 63.29 -29.49
CA PRO A 75 -6.09 63.28 -29.75
C PRO A 75 -6.71 61.89 -29.61
N SER A 76 -5.99 60.85 -30.05
CA SER A 76 -6.45 59.45 -29.99
C SER A 76 -6.64 58.98 -28.55
N TYR A 77 -5.87 59.51 -27.59
CA TYR A 77 -6.08 59.21 -26.17
C TYR A 77 -7.43 59.75 -25.67
N CYS A 78 -7.76 60.99 -26.04
CA CYS A 78 -9.02 61.61 -25.67
C CYS A 78 -10.23 60.85 -26.24
N GLU A 79 -10.14 60.41 -27.50
CA GLU A 79 -11.17 59.59 -28.14
C GLU A 79 -11.36 58.25 -27.41
N ASN A 80 -10.27 57.53 -27.12
CA ASN A 80 -10.30 56.28 -26.36
C ASN A 80 -10.96 56.44 -24.97
N ILE A 81 -10.69 57.55 -24.28
CA ILE A 81 -11.29 57.85 -22.96
C ILE A 81 -12.78 58.15 -23.10
N GLN A 82 -13.20 58.89 -24.13
CA GLN A 82 -14.62 59.16 -24.36
C GLN A 82 -15.38 57.88 -24.68
N GLU A 83 -14.83 57.02 -25.52
CA GLU A 83 -15.42 55.72 -25.86
C GLU A 83 -15.54 54.82 -24.61
N LEU A 84 -14.50 54.79 -23.76
CA LEU A 84 -14.52 54.09 -22.49
C LEU A 84 -15.63 54.60 -21.57
N LYS A 85 -15.75 55.92 -21.39
CA LYS A 85 -16.80 56.53 -20.57
C LYS A 85 -18.19 56.13 -21.05
N GLN A 86 -18.42 56.16 -22.36
CA GLN A 86 -19.70 55.74 -22.96
C GLN A 86 -19.96 54.25 -22.75
N THR A 87 -18.93 53.41 -22.89
CA THR A 87 -19.04 51.97 -22.66
C THR A 87 -19.43 51.66 -21.21
N ILE A 88 -18.74 52.28 -20.24
CA ILE A 88 -19.05 52.12 -18.80
C ILE A 88 -20.48 52.57 -18.51
N ARG A 89 -20.89 53.73 -19.03
CA ARG A 89 -22.24 54.26 -18.83
C ARG A 89 -23.30 53.34 -19.41
N THR A 90 -23.07 52.81 -20.60
CA THR A 90 -23.97 51.85 -21.26
C THR A 90 -24.06 50.55 -20.45
N HIS A 91 -22.95 50.04 -19.95
CA HIS A 91 -22.95 48.84 -19.11
C HIS A 91 -23.68 49.06 -17.78
N ALA A 92 -23.39 50.17 -17.09
CA ALA A 92 -24.04 50.54 -15.83
C ALA A 92 -25.55 50.77 -15.98
N SER A 93 -26.00 51.25 -17.15
CA SER A 93 -27.43 51.46 -17.40
C SER A 93 -28.26 50.16 -17.54
N LYS A 94 -27.60 49.01 -17.71
CA LYS A 94 -28.27 47.70 -17.83
C LYS A 94 -28.59 47.05 -16.49
N SER A 95 -28.00 47.51 -15.38
CA SER A 95 -28.26 46.93 -14.06
C SER A 95 -29.39 47.69 -13.36
N ASP A 96 -30.25 46.95 -12.65
CA ASP A 96 -31.20 47.51 -11.70
C ASP A 96 -30.39 48.15 -10.56
N GLY A 97 -30.24 49.46 -10.61
CA GLY A 97 -29.39 50.21 -9.68
C GLY A 97 -29.80 49.99 -8.22
N ILE A 98 -28.85 50.15 -7.31
CA ILE A 98 -29.05 49.99 -5.87
C ILE A 98 -29.13 51.38 -5.24
N MET A 99 -30.03 51.58 -4.26
CA MET A 99 -30.02 52.83 -3.49
C MET A 99 -28.74 52.93 -2.67
N LEU A 100 -28.16 54.13 -2.59
CA LEU A 100 -26.90 54.38 -1.87
C LEU A 100 -26.98 53.99 -0.39
N THR A 101 -28.17 54.04 0.21
CA THR A 101 -28.45 53.59 1.58
C THR A 101 -28.16 52.11 1.80
N HIS A 102 -28.44 51.26 0.80
CA HIS A 102 -28.18 49.82 0.86
C HIS A 102 -26.74 49.45 0.51
N LEU A 103 -25.95 50.38 -0.05
CA LEU A 103 -24.56 50.10 -0.44
C LEU A 103 -23.72 49.68 0.78
N ARG A 104 -23.89 50.38 1.91
CA ARG A 104 -23.17 50.05 3.15
C ARG A 104 -23.45 48.63 3.58
N ASP A 105 -24.72 48.26 3.66
CA ASP A 105 -25.15 46.95 4.13
C ASP A 105 -24.68 45.86 3.15
N ARG A 106 -24.74 46.10 1.83
CA ARG A 106 -24.20 45.18 0.81
C ARG A 106 -22.68 45.00 0.90
N ILE A 107 -21.92 46.07 1.19
CA ILE A 107 -20.47 45.97 1.38
C ILE A 107 -20.17 45.14 2.64
N GLN A 108 -20.95 45.34 3.72
CA GLN A 108 -20.82 44.56 4.95
C GLN A 108 -21.13 43.08 4.70
N ASP A 109 -22.24 42.76 4.05
CA ASP A 109 -22.63 41.39 3.68
C ASP A 109 -21.54 40.71 2.84
N LEU A 110 -21.02 41.41 1.83
CA LEU A 110 -19.95 40.90 0.97
C LEU A 110 -18.67 40.66 1.78
N TRP A 111 -18.31 41.57 2.68
CA TRP A 111 -17.11 41.43 3.50
C TRP A 111 -17.20 40.25 4.47
N GLU A 112 -18.36 40.05 5.10
CA GLU A 112 -18.60 38.91 5.98
C GLU A 112 -18.61 37.60 5.21
N ALA A 113 -19.22 37.56 4.02
CA ALA A 113 -19.14 36.41 3.12
C ALA A 113 -17.68 36.11 2.74
N LEU A 114 -16.90 37.15 2.39
CA LEU A 114 -15.50 37.00 2.00
C LEU A 114 -14.62 36.42 3.12
N LEU A 115 -14.87 36.80 4.37
CA LEU A 115 -14.15 36.29 5.54
C LEU A 115 -14.51 34.84 5.87
N ASN A 116 -15.75 34.45 5.59
CA ASN A 116 -16.26 33.10 5.87
C ASN A 116 -15.92 32.10 4.75
N GLU A 117 -15.69 32.57 3.52
CA GLU A 117 -15.30 31.71 2.42
C GLU A 117 -13.83 31.27 2.52
N GLN A 118 -13.60 29.97 2.33
CA GLN A 118 -12.27 29.42 2.11
C GLN A 118 -11.93 29.55 0.62
N PHE A 119 -11.67 30.78 0.14
CA PHE A 119 -11.29 30.97 -1.25
C PHE A 119 -10.03 30.15 -1.59
N VAL A 120 -10.23 29.06 -2.33
CA VAL A 120 -9.16 28.34 -3.02
C VAL A 120 -8.59 29.19 -4.17
N PHE A 121 -9.31 30.25 -4.56
CA PHE A 121 -8.99 31.11 -5.70
C PHE A 121 -7.82 32.07 -5.44
N SER A 122 -6.62 31.59 -5.79
CA SER A 122 -5.86 32.35 -6.77
C SER A 122 -5.84 31.53 -8.06
N PHE A 123 -6.24 32.10 -9.19
CA PHE A 123 -6.28 31.39 -10.49
C PHE A 123 -4.94 30.72 -10.85
N LYS A 124 -3.85 31.29 -10.34
CA LYS A 124 -2.51 30.72 -10.43
C LYS A 124 -2.39 29.40 -9.65
N ASN A 125 -2.94 29.35 -8.43
CA ASN A 125 -2.99 28.13 -7.63
C ASN A 125 -3.87 27.06 -8.27
N SER A 126 -5.03 27.37 -8.85
CA SER A 126 -5.90 26.34 -9.45
C SER A 126 -5.24 25.62 -10.63
N LEU A 127 -4.51 26.35 -11.50
CA LEU A 127 -3.74 25.74 -12.59
C LEU A 127 -2.55 24.92 -12.05
N GLU A 128 -1.83 25.45 -11.05
CA GLU A 128 -0.73 24.73 -10.39
C GLU A 128 -1.23 23.46 -9.67
N ILE A 129 -2.41 23.50 -9.04
CA ILE A 129 -3.04 22.35 -8.37
C ILE A 129 -3.49 21.31 -9.39
N ALA A 130 -4.12 21.73 -10.49
CA ALA A 130 -4.55 20.82 -11.54
C ALA A 130 -3.35 20.11 -12.20
N THR A 131 -2.29 20.86 -12.52
CA THR A 131 -1.05 20.30 -13.08
C THR A 131 -0.35 19.38 -12.08
N TYR A 132 -0.34 19.73 -10.80
CA TYR A 132 0.15 18.87 -9.72
C TYR A 132 -0.66 17.57 -9.58
N LYS A 133 -1.99 17.64 -9.58
CA LYS A 133 -2.89 16.46 -9.53
C LYS A 133 -2.65 15.51 -10.71
N LYS A 134 -2.46 16.05 -11.91
CA LYS A 134 -2.11 15.28 -13.10
C LYS A 134 -0.77 14.56 -12.92
N LEU A 135 0.26 15.26 -12.44
CA LEU A 135 1.57 14.69 -12.13
C LEU A 135 1.48 13.59 -11.06
N GLN A 136 0.70 13.81 -10.00
CA GLN A 136 0.48 12.82 -8.94
C GLN A 136 -0.19 11.55 -9.48
N THR A 137 -1.12 11.70 -10.43
CA THR A 137 -1.79 10.56 -11.08
C THR A 137 -0.81 9.71 -11.88
N GLU A 138 0.06 10.34 -12.68
CA GLU A 138 1.10 9.63 -13.42
C GLU A 138 2.14 8.98 -12.50
N TYR A 139 2.53 9.67 -11.42
CA TYR A 139 3.41 9.09 -10.40
C TYR A 139 2.81 7.83 -9.77
N SER A 140 1.51 7.83 -9.45
CA SER A 140 0.83 6.64 -8.95
C SER A 140 0.90 5.46 -9.93
N LYS A 141 0.81 5.72 -11.24
CA LYS A 141 0.98 4.67 -12.28
C LYS A 141 2.41 4.14 -12.30
N TRP A 142 3.41 5.00 -12.25
CA TRP A 142 4.83 4.59 -12.20
C TRP A 142 5.15 3.79 -10.94
N ALA A 143 4.69 4.26 -9.78
CA ALA A 143 4.86 3.58 -8.51
C ALA A 143 4.19 2.19 -8.52
N TRP A 144 3.00 2.10 -9.10
CA TRP A 144 2.30 0.83 -9.25
C TRP A 144 3.05 -0.14 -10.17
N SER A 145 3.54 0.33 -11.32
CA SER A 145 4.31 -0.49 -12.26
C SER A 145 5.59 -1.06 -11.64
N LEU A 146 6.27 -0.31 -10.77
CA LEU A 146 7.46 -0.80 -10.05
C LEU A 146 7.07 -1.86 -9.02
N ARG A 147 6.01 -1.61 -8.24
CA ARG A 147 5.52 -2.56 -7.24
C ARG A 147 5.02 -3.86 -7.86
N SER A 148 4.26 -3.79 -8.96
CA SER A 148 3.75 -4.97 -9.63
C SER A 148 4.88 -5.83 -10.22
N ALA A 149 5.87 -5.18 -10.85
CA ALA A 149 7.05 -5.89 -11.34
C ALA A 149 7.80 -6.59 -10.21
N MET A 150 7.96 -5.92 -9.05
CA MET A 150 8.61 -6.54 -7.91
C MET A 150 7.83 -7.72 -7.35
N LEU A 151 6.50 -7.62 -7.25
CA LEU A 151 5.66 -8.73 -6.80
C LEU A 151 5.80 -9.97 -7.71
N ASP A 152 5.90 -9.77 -9.02
CA ASP A 152 6.14 -10.87 -9.96
C ASP A 152 7.51 -11.54 -9.74
N ILE A 153 8.54 -10.73 -9.46
CA ILE A 153 9.90 -11.21 -9.16
C ILE A 153 9.90 -11.97 -7.83
N GLU A 154 9.27 -11.41 -6.80
CA GLU A 154 9.11 -12.02 -5.48
C GLU A 154 8.43 -13.39 -5.59
N ASN A 155 7.31 -13.48 -6.32
CA ASN A 155 6.59 -14.74 -6.54
C ASN A 155 7.45 -15.78 -7.28
N LYS A 156 8.19 -15.37 -8.31
CA LYS A 156 9.10 -16.28 -9.04
C LYS A 156 10.21 -16.81 -8.13
N LEU A 157 10.79 -15.95 -7.29
CA LEU A 157 11.84 -16.34 -6.36
C LEU A 157 11.31 -17.21 -5.23
N HIS A 158 10.13 -16.89 -4.69
CA HIS A 158 9.45 -17.72 -3.69
C HIS A 158 9.25 -19.14 -4.20
N ASN A 159 8.70 -19.29 -5.42
CA ASN A 159 8.51 -20.60 -6.06
C ASN A 159 9.84 -21.35 -6.26
N LYS A 160 10.92 -20.66 -6.62
CA LYS A 160 12.24 -21.28 -6.78
C LYS A 160 12.87 -21.69 -5.44
N ILE A 161 12.62 -20.92 -4.38
CA ILE A 161 13.08 -21.23 -3.02
C ILE A 161 12.35 -22.45 -2.49
N GLU A 162 11.03 -22.57 -2.70
CA GLU A 162 10.27 -23.76 -2.28
C GLU A 162 10.69 -25.02 -3.05
N ASN A 163 10.94 -24.90 -4.36
CA ASN A 163 11.35 -26.02 -5.23
C ASN A 163 12.84 -26.41 -5.13
N GLU A 164 13.54 -25.94 -4.10
CA GLU A 164 14.94 -26.24 -3.79
C GLU A 164 16.01 -25.73 -4.77
N ALA A 165 15.66 -24.88 -5.73
CA ALA A 165 16.57 -24.42 -6.78
C ALA A 165 17.56 -23.32 -6.34
N ILE A 166 17.27 -22.59 -5.26
CA ILE A 166 18.09 -21.46 -4.79
C ILE A 166 18.38 -21.62 -3.29
N HIS A 167 19.65 -21.39 -2.91
CA HIS A 167 20.14 -21.43 -1.51
C HIS A 167 20.61 -20.07 -1.00
N ASP A 168 20.87 -19.10 -1.88
CA ASP A 168 21.16 -17.71 -1.56
C ASP A 168 20.53 -16.77 -2.60
N ILE A 169 20.01 -15.64 -2.15
CA ILE A 169 19.49 -14.60 -3.05
C ILE A 169 20.65 -13.70 -3.45
N GLU A 170 21.10 -13.80 -4.69
CA GLU A 170 22.05 -12.83 -5.24
C GLU A 170 21.37 -11.46 -5.35
N GLU A 171 21.83 -10.51 -4.54
CA GLU A 171 21.39 -9.09 -4.53
C GLU A 171 21.43 -8.47 -5.95
N PHE A 172 22.43 -8.87 -6.73
CA PHE A 172 22.61 -8.45 -8.12
C PHE A 172 21.50 -8.92 -9.07
N TYR A 173 20.82 -10.05 -8.79
CA TYR A 173 19.73 -10.55 -9.63
C TYR A 173 18.47 -9.68 -9.48
N LEU A 174 18.14 -9.30 -8.24
CA LEU A 174 17.00 -8.44 -7.91
C LEU A 174 17.17 -7.04 -8.50
N GLU A 175 18.36 -6.45 -8.32
CA GLU A 175 18.69 -5.15 -8.90
C GLU A 175 18.58 -5.19 -10.43
N ARG A 176 19.13 -6.23 -11.08
CA ARG A 176 19.10 -6.34 -12.55
C ARG A 176 17.68 -6.48 -13.11
N GLU A 177 16.82 -7.31 -12.50
CA GLU A 177 15.45 -7.48 -12.98
C GLU A 177 14.59 -6.23 -12.74
N LEU A 178 14.78 -5.53 -11.60
CA LEU A 178 14.08 -4.28 -11.35
C LEU A 178 14.60 -3.14 -12.23
N ASN A 179 15.89 -3.13 -12.57
CA ASN A 179 16.52 -2.08 -13.39
C ASN A 179 15.89 -1.95 -14.78
N ALA A 180 15.50 -3.07 -15.41
CA ALA A 180 14.83 -3.01 -16.71
C ALA A 180 13.50 -2.23 -16.64
N LYS A 181 12.74 -2.38 -15.54
CA LYS A 181 11.48 -1.67 -15.34
C LYS A 181 11.68 -0.25 -14.78
N SER A 182 12.71 -0.02 -13.97
CA SER A 182 13.07 1.33 -13.53
C SER A 182 13.48 2.22 -14.70
N GLU A 183 14.25 1.71 -15.67
CA GLU A 183 14.62 2.44 -16.88
C GLU A 183 13.40 2.82 -17.74
N GLU A 184 12.42 1.92 -17.88
CA GLU A 184 11.16 2.19 -18.58
C GLU A 184 10.38 3.32 -17.88
N VAL A 185 10.30 3.29 -16.55
CA VAL A 185 9.65 4.32 -15.73
C VAL A 185 10.40 5.67 -15.85
N ILE A 186 11.73 5.67 -15.79
CA ILE A 186 12.52 6.90 -15.95
C ILE A 186 12.35 7.51 -17.34
N LYS A 187 12.28 6.66 -18.38
CA LYS A 187 12.06 7.09 -19.76
C LYS A 187 10.66 7.67 -19.98
N THR A 188 9.64 7.02 -19.45
CA THR A 188 8.24 7.49 -19.52
C THR A 188 8.04 8.79 -18.74
N MET A 189 8.63 8.89 -17.54
CA MET A 189 8.69 10.12 -16.76
C MET A 189 9.37 11.26 -17.52
N SER A 190 10.56 11.01 -18.08
CA SER A 190 11.30 12.00 -18.87
C SER A 190 10.52 12.48 -20.09
N ALA A 191 9.74 11.60 -20.72
CA ALA A 191 8.89 11.96 -21.85
C ALA A 191 7.69 12.83 -21.42
N PHE A 192 7.11 12.58 -20.24
CA PHE A 192 6.02 13.37 -19.68
C PHE A 192 6.43 14.83 -19.47
N PHE A 193 7.60 15.05 -18.86
CA PHE A 193 8.12 16.41 -18.62
C PHE A 193 8.52 17.16 -19.91
N LYS A 194 8.78 16.46 -21.02
CA LYS A 194 9.15 17.09 -22.31
C LYS A 194 7.96 17.45 -23.20
N LYS A 195 6.84 16.75 -23.06
CA LYS A 195 5.67 16.89 -23.96
C LYS A 195 4.61 17.87 -23.46
N ASP A 196 4.59 18.21 -22.17
CA ASP A 196 3.46 18.96 -21.62
C ASP A 196 3.54 20.48 -21.90
N ARG A 197 2.39 21.11 -22.16
CA ARG A 197 2.28 22.56 -22.38
C ARG A 197 2.74 23.36 -21.16
N ASP A 198 2.60 22.77 -19.97
CA ASP A 198 2.95 23.34 -18.67
C ASP A 198 4.37 22.96 -18.19
N ALA A 199 5.26 22.56 -19.10
CA ALA A 199 6.62 22.11 -18.78
C ALA A 199 7.37 23.09 -17.86
N ALA A 200 7.14 24.40 -17.98
CA ALA A 200 7.76 25.42 -17.13
C ALA A 200 7.37 25.29 -15.63
N VAL A 201 6.11 24.96 -15.33
CA VAL A 201 5.61 24.76 -13.96
C VAL A 201 6.06 23.38 -13.45
N LEU A 202 5.89 22.35 -14.28
CA LEU A 202 6.23 20.97 -13.92
C LEU A 202 7.73 20.75 -13.64
N ASN A 203 8.62 21.48 -14.32
CA ASN A 203 10.06 21.38 -14.12
C ASN A 203 10.49 21.71 -12.68
N GLN A 204 9.70 22.50 -11.94
CA GLN A 204 9.97 22.80 -10.52
C GLN A 204 9.87 21.55 -9.63
N TRP A 205 8.99 20.62 -9.97
CA TRP A 205 8.76 19.39 -9.19
C TRP A 205 9.52 18.18 -9.71
N LYS A 206 10.15 18.29 -10.89
CA LYS A 206 10.86 17.19 -11.54
C LYS A 206 11.91 16.53 -10.62
N GLY A 207 12.80 17.33 -10.02
CA GLY A 207 13.85 16.79 -9.14
C GLY A 207 13.30 16.11 -7.89
N PHE A 208 12.21 16.63 -7.32
CA PHE A 208 11.55 16.00 -6.18
C PHE A 208 10.96 14.63 -6.52
N PHE A 209 10.28 14.51 -7.67
CA PHE A 209 9.70 13.24 -8.10
C PHE A 209 10.76 12.22 -8.55
N GLU A 210 11.88 12.66 -9.13
CA GLU A 210 13.04 11.81 -9.43
C GLU A 210 13.59 11.16 -8.15
N ILE A 211 13.85 11.97 -7.11
CA ILE A 211 14.30 11.46 -5.80
C ILE A 211 13.26 10.52 -5.20
N LYS A 212 11.97 10.87 -5.29
CA LYS A 212 10.88 10.06 -4.74
C LYS A 212 10.75 8.68 -5.42
N ILE A 213 11.02 8.58 -6.72
CA ILE A 213 11.04 7.30 -7.43
C ILE A 213 12.28 6.49 -7.03
N GLN A 214 13.44 7.11 -6.89
CA GLN A 214 14.66 6.42 -6.43
C GLN A 214 14.47 5.83 -5.03
N GLN A 215 13.95 6.62 -4.09
CA GLN A 215 13.63 6.14 -2.74
C GLN A 215 12.61 5.00 -2.76
N LEU A 216 11.60 5.07 -3.64
CA LEU A 216 10.64 3.99 -3.80
C LEU A 216 11.31 2.69 -4.28
N GLN A 217 12.25 2.78 -5.22
CA GLN A 217 13.00 1.61 -5.71
C GLN A 217 13.87 0.99 -4.62
N GLU A 218 14.63 1.80 -3.88
CA GLU A 218 15.45 1.34 -2.75
C GLU A 218 14.59 0.68 -1.66
N ASN A 219 13.44 1.28 -1.32
CA ASN A 219 12.53 0.72 -0.33
C ASN A 219 11.93 -0.62 -0.78
N ILE A 220 11.52 -0.74 -2.05
CA ILE A 220 10.97 -1.98 -2.60
C ILE A 220 12.04 -3.09 -2.62
N LEU A 221 13.28 -2.76 -2.98
CA LEU A 221 14.40 -3.71 -2.99
C LEU A 221 14.72 -4.22 -1.57
N THR A 222 14.90 -3.30 -0.63
CA THR A 222 15.22 -3.63 0.77
C THR A 222 14.12 -4.45 1.42
N GLU A 223 12.85 -4.09 1.21
CA GLU A 223 11.71 -4.83 1.76
C GLU A 223 11.63 -6.25 1.20
N THR A 224 11.78 -6.42 -0.13
CA THR A 224 11.70 -7.74 -0.76
C THR A 224 12.88 -8.63 -0.37
N LYS A 225 14.08 -8.05 -0.26
CA LYS A 225 15.27 -8.75 0.26
C LYS A 225 15.00 -9.31 1.66
N ARG A 226 14.43 -8.51 2.56
CA ARG A 226 14.06 -8.94 3.90
C ARG A 226 13.07 -10.12 3.85
N LYS A 227 11.97 -9.98 3.11
CA LYS A 227 10.94 -11.04 2.98
C LYS A 227 11.52 -12.35 2.43
N LEU A 228 12.30 -12.28 1.37
CA LEU A 228 12.90 -13.48 0.77
C LEU A 228 13.93 -14.14 1.71
N ASN A 229 14.69 -13.34 2.47
CA ASN A 229 15.62 -13.87 3.48
C ASN A 229 14.89 -14.56 4.64
N GLU A 230 13.75 -14.02 5.08
CA GLU A 230 12.88 -14.66 6.07
C GLU A 230 12.37 -16.03 5.57
N VAL A 231 11.93 -16.10 4.31
CA VAL A 231 11.49 -17.36 3.69
C VAL A 231 12.65 -18.37 3.60
N LEU A 232 13.85 -17.93 3.23
CA LEU A 232 15.04 -18.81 3.24
C LEU A 232 15.33 -19.34 4.64
N GLN A 233 15.31 -18.48 5.66
CA GLN A 233 15.52 -18.89 7.05
C GLN A 233 14.49 -19.93 7.48
N GLN A 234 13.20 -19.70 7.20
CA GLN A 234 12.14 -20.67 7.50
C GLN A 234 12.38 -22.02 6.83
N ARG A 235 12.82 -22.03 5.58
CA ARG A 235 13.15 -23.28 4.88
C ARG A 235 14.33 -24.01 5.52
N HIS A 236 15.39 -23.29 5.87
CA HIS A 236 16.53 -23.88 6.60
C HIS A 236 16.09 -24.47 7.95
N LEU A 237 15.19 -23.80 8.67
CA LEU A 237 14.61 -24.30 9.93
C LEU A 237 13.84 -25.60 9.71
N LYS A 238 12.94 -25.62 8.72
CA LYS A 238 12.16 -26.81 8.37
C LYS A 238 13.04 -28.01 8.01
N LYS A 239 14.12 -27.78 7.25
CA LYS A 239 15.09 -28.83 6.88
C LYS A 239 15.87 -29.35 8.09
N LYS A 240 16.33 -28.46 8.98
CA LYS A 240 17.03 -28.86 10.21
C LYS A 240 16.12 -29.62 11.19
N MET A 241 14.88 -29.19 11.37
CA MET A 241 13.89 -29.93 12.18
C MET A 241 13.66 -31.33 11.65
N LYS A 242 13.47 -31.48 10.33
CA LYS A 242 13.32 -32.80 9.70
C LYS A 242 14.53 -33.70 10.00
N ASN A 243 15.75 -33.16 9.97
CA ASN A 243 16.95 -33.93 10.31
C ASN A 243 17.01 -34.35 11.78
N ILE A 244 16.65 -33.47 12.73
CA ILE A 244 16.61 -33.80 14.17
C ILE A 244 15.60 -34.91 14.45
N LEU A 245 14.42 -34.83 13.84
CA LEU A 245 13.39 -35.85 13.97
C LEU A 245 13.85 -37.20 13.41
N ILE A 246 14.52 -37.20 12.24
CA ILE A 246 15.11 -38.41 11.65
C ILE A 246 16.20 -39.00 12.56
N GLN A 247 17.08 -38.17 13.13
CA GLN A 247 18.15 -38.63 14.02
C GLN A 247 17.62 -39.22 15.34
N THR A 248 16.54 -38.66 15.89
CA THR A 248 15.96 -39.10 17.17
C THR A 248 15.17 -40.40 17.03
N TYR A 249 14.64 -40.70 15.84
CA TYR A 249 13.79 -41.86 15.56
C TYR A 249 14.32 -42.69 14.37
N ALA A 250 15.58 -43.11 14.45
CA ALA A 250 16.30 -43.85 13.40
C ALA A 250 15.68 -45.22 12.97
N SER A 251 14.54 -45.64 13.52
CA SER A 251 13.99 -47.00 13.38
C SER A 251 12.61 -47.13 12.72
N LEU A 252 12.04 -46.10 12.08
CA LEU A 252 10.74 -46.22 11.35
C LEU A 252 10.76 -45.52 9.97
N PRO A 253 9.88 -45.91 9.01
CA PRO A 253 10.13 -45.79 7.57
C PRO A 253 10.09 -44.35 7.04
N LEU A 254 11.09 -44.04 6.20
CA LEU A 254 11.33 -42.77 5.51
C LEU A 254 10.16 -42.29 4.62
N ASP A 255 9.24 -43.18 4.25
CA ASP A 255 8.22 -42.94 3.21
C ASP A 255 7.11 -41.97 3.67
N ARG A 256 6.79 -41.90 4.96
CA ARG A 256 5.80 -40.93 5.48
C ARG A 256 6.32 -39.50 5.55
N ILE A 257 7.62 -39.30 5.76
CA ILE A 257 8.24 -37.96 5.91
C ILE A 257 8.41 -37.26 4.54
N LYS A 258 8.25 -38.00 3.44
CA LYS A 258 8.40 -37.48 2.07
C LYS A 258 7.09 -36.97 1.45
N GLY A 259 5.93 -37.31 2.02
CA GLY A 259 4.62 -37.11 1.39
C GLY A 259 3.63 -36.12 2.03
N SER A 260 3.90 -35.58 3.22
CA SER A 260 2.91 -34.74 3.93
C SER A 260 3.16 -33.25 3.76
N SER A 261 2.63 -32.67 2.69
CA SER A 261 2.27 -31.25 2.64
C SER A 261 1.22 -30.89 3.70
N GLU A 262 0.49 -31.88 4.23
CA GLU A 262 -0.54 -31.73 5.27
C GLU A 262 -0.05 -32.24 6.62
N HIS A 263 0.14 -31.33 7.56
CA HIS A 263 0.46 -31.68 8.95
C HIS A 263 -0.87 -32.08 9.59
N LYS A 264 -0.97 -33.25 10.23
CA LYS A 264 -2.22 -33.65 10.90
C LYS A 264 -2.46 -32.74 12.09
N ASP A 265 -3.58 -32.03 12.08
CA ASP A 265 -3.98 -31.20 13.20
C ASP A 265 -4.45 -32.09 14.36
N MET A 266 -3.55 -32.27 15.35
CA MET A 266 -3.81 -33.14 16.49
C MET A 266 -4.88 -32.61 17.44
N PHE A 267 -5.31 -31.34 17.32
CA PHE A 267 -6.37 -30.78 18.16
C PHE A 267 -7.77 -31.22 17.71
N TYR A 268 -7.94 -31.51 16.42
CA TYR A 268 -9.25 -31.84 15.83
C TYR A 268 -9.37 -33.31 15.38
N LEU A 269 -8.48 -34.20 15.83
CA LEU A 269 -8.58 -35.61 15.50
C LEU A 269 -9.90 -36.22 16.04
N PRO A 270 -10.63 -37.01 15.22
CA PRO A 270 -11.87 -37.68 15.65
C PRO A 270 -11.64 -38.71 16.75
N SER A 271 -10.47 -39.36 16.78
CA SER A 271 -10.07 -40.34 17.79
C SER A 271 -8.55 -40.48 17.83
N TYR A 272 -8.01 -40.82 19.01
CA TYR A 272 -6.58 -41.11 19.22
C TYR A 272 -6.28 -42.61 19.35
N SER A 273 -7.28 -43.47 19.09
CA SER A 273 -7.15 -44.94 19.21
C SER A 273 -6.00 -45.52 18.38
N GLU A 274 -5.70 -44.93 17.21
CA GLU A 274 -4.58 -45.35 16.36
C GLU A 274 -3.19 -44.99 16.94
N TYR A 275 -3.13 -44.02 17.85
CA TYR A 275 -1.90 -43.45 18.41
C TYR A 275 -1.48 -44.08 19.75
N VAL A 276 -2.27 -45.02 20.26
CA VAL A 276 -2.20 -45.44 21.66
C VAL A 276 -2.21 -46.97 21.79
N LEU A 277 -1.50 -47.49 22.79
CA LEU A 277 -1.46 -48.91 23.18
C LEU A 277 -1.89 -49.05 24.65
N LEU A 278 -2.93 -49.85 24.93
CA LEU A 278 -3.37 -50.09 26.31
C LEU A 278 -2.32 -50.88 27.11
N LYS A 279 -2.04 -50.44 28.34
CA LYS A 279 -1.18 -51.12 29.31
C LYS A 279 -1.78 -52.49 29.65
N LYS A 280 -0.95 -53.53 29.75
CA LYS A 280 -1.42 -54.86 30.20
C LYS A 280 -1.75 -54.78 31.69
N SER A 281 -3.00 -55.05 32.05
CA SER A 281 -3.40 -55.20 33.46
C SER A 281 -2.72 -56.43 34.06
N SER A 282 -1.84 -56.22 35.04
CA SER A 282 -1.18 -57.27 35.81
C SER A 282 -2.17 -57.87 36.81
N GLY A 283 -2.86 -58.97 36.45
CA GLY A 283 -3.74 -59.65 37.41
C GLY A 283 -4.71 -60.71 36.89
N ILE A 284 -4.43 -61.41 35.77
CA ILE A 284 -5.36 -62.45 35.28
C ILE A 284 -4.65 -63.79 35.10
N THR A 285 -5.00 -64.74 35.98
CA THR A 285 -4.52 -66.12 36.02
C THR A 285 -5.17 -66.98 34.92
N GLY A 286 -4.36 -67.77 34.21
CA GLY A 286 -4.69 -69.04 33.57
C GLY A 286 -5.72 -69.04 32.42
N ALA A 287 -7.02 -68.95 32.73
CA ALA A 287 -8.10 -69.32 31.82
C ALA A 287 -8.68 -68.13 31.02
N LEU A 288 -8.73 -66.93 31.60
CA LEU A 288 -9.25 -65.74 30.91
C LEU A 288 -8.28 -65.18 29.86
N LYS A 289 -6.99 -65.56 29.91
CA LYS A 289 -5.94 -65.06 29.00
C LYS A 289 -6.23 -65.41 27.54
N ASN A 290 -6.81 -66.58 27.27
CA ASN A 290 -7.13 -67.06 25.92
C ASN A 290 -8.46 -66.50 25.40
N MET A 291 -9.40 -66.16 26.29
CA MET A 291 -10.66 -65.49 25.94
C MET A 291 -10.44 -64.01 25.64
N TYR A 292 -9.57 -63.36 26.42
CA TYR A 292 -9.09 -62.00 26.13
C TYR A 292 -8.26 -61.93 24.85
N LYS A 293 -7.46 -62.97 24.55
CA LYS A 293 -6.67 -63.05 23.31
C LYS A 293 -7.54 -63.22 22.06
N ARG A 294 -8.64 -63.99 22.16
CA ARG A 294 -9.60 -64.21 21.06
C ARG A 294 -10.54 -63.00 20.86
N GLY A 295 -10.89 -62.28 21.93
CA GLY A 295 -11.63 -61.01 21.83
C GLY A 295 -10.78 -59.82 21.35
N LYS A 296 -9.46 -59.85 21.60
CA LYS A 296 -8.49 -58.83 21.13
C LYS A 296 -8.31 -58.82 19.61
N GLU A 297 -8.65 -59.92 18.93
CA GLU A 297 -8.57 -60.05 17.48
C GLU A 297 -9.86 -59.60 16.75
N MET A 298 -10.97 -59.33 17.47
CA MET A 298 -12.29 -59.12 16.86
C MET A 298 -12.90 -57.72 17.06
N ILE A 299 -12.40 -56.90 17.99
CA ILE A 299 -12.94 -55.56 18.27
C ILE A 299 -11.77 -54.60 18.42
N GLY A 300 -11.63 -53.65 17.49
CA GLY A 300 -10.69 -52.53 17.62
C GLY A 300 -10.89 -51.87 18.98
N LEU A 301 -9.84 -51.78 19.78
CA LEU A 301 -9.90 -51.25 21.15
C LEU A 301 -10.39 -49.81 21.11
N VAL A 302 -11.68 -49.61 21.41
CA VAL A 302 -12.29 -48.30 21.59
C VAL A 302 -11.64 -47.67 22.82
N LEU A 303 -10.86 -46.62 22.60
CA LEU A 303 -10.32 -45.77 23.67
C LEU A 303 -11.51 -45.15 24.43
N SER A 304 -11.45 -45.09 25.77
CA SER A 304 -12.57 -44.55 26.55
C SER A 304 -12.79 -43.08 26.20
N LYS A 305 -14.04 -42.60 26.27
CA LYS A 305 -14.34 -41.18 26.04
C LYS A 305 -13.58 -40.28 27.03
N GLU A 306 -13.39 -40.75 28.25
CA GLU A 306 -12.60 -40.07 29.29
C GLU A 306 -11.11 -40.02 28.94
N ASP A 307 -10.56 -41.10 28.36
CA ASP A 307 -9.16 -41.15 27.93
C ASP A 307 -8.93 -40.27 26.70
N GLU A 308 -9.89 -40.19 25.77
CA GLU A 308 -9.83 -39.25 24.64
C GLU A 308 -9.84 -37.79 25.09
N VAL A 309 -10.67 -37.44 26.08
CA VAL A 309 -10.68 -36.08 26.66
C VAL A 309 -9.37 -35.78 27.39
N GLN A 310 -8.81 -36.75 28.11
CA GLN A 310 -7.50 -36.59 28.77
C GLN A 310 -6.38 -36.33 27.77
N ILE A 311 -6.34 -37.05 26.64
CA ILE A 311 -5.34 -36.82 25.59
C ILE A 311 -5.51 -35.42 24.97
N LYS A 312 -6.75 -34.98 24.72
CA LYS A 312 -7.01 -33.60 24.22
C LYS A 312 -6.55 -32.53 25.19
N SER A 313 -6.80 -32.71 26.49
CA SER A 313 -6.31 -31.78 27.53
C SER A 313 -4.79 -31.73 27.49
N LEU A 314 -4.11 -32.88 27.52
CA LEU A 314 -2.66 -32.95 27.48
C LEU A 314 -2.06 -32.24 26.26
N ILE A 315 -2.63 -32.45 25.07
CA ILE A 315 -2.19 -31.77 23.84
C ILE A 315 -2.35 -30.25 23.97
N THR A 316 -3.47 -29.80 24.55
CA THR A 316 -3.77 -28.37 24.75
C THR A 316 -2.81 -27.75 25.76
N ASP A 317 -2.58 -28.42 26.88
CA ASP A 317 -1.69 -27.97 27.96
C ASP A 317 -0.24 -27.85 27.47
N ILE A 318 0.25 -28.89 26.77
CA ILE A 318 1.57 -28.87 26.15
C ILE A 318 1.64 -27.69 25.18
N ALA A 319 0.67 -27.51 24.28
CA ALA A 319 0.70 -26.45 23.29
C ALA A 319 0.69 -25.04 23.90
N GLU A 320 -0.14 -24.78 24.91
CA GLU A 320 -0.18 -23.50 25.61
C GLU A 320 1.14 -23.18 26.32
N HIS A 321 1.74 -24.16 26.98
CA HIS A 321 3.03 -23.96 27.62
C HIS A 321 4.12 -23.72 26.58
N THR A 322 4.05 -24.43 25.46
CA THR A 322 4.99 -24.28 24.37
C THR A 322 4.93 -22.89 23.76
N ASP A 323 3.73 -22.35 23.54
CA ASP A 323 3.56 -20.98 23.04
C ASP A 323 4.14 -19.94 24.01
N LYS A 324 3.98 -20.13 25.33
CA LYS A 324 4.60 -19.26 26.34
C LYS A 324 6.13 -19.33 26.31
N MET A 325 6.71 -20.52 26.17
CA MET A 325 8.15 -20.68 25.98
C MET A 325 8.63 -19.97 24.72
N ILE A 326 7.90 -20.14 23.61
CA ILE A 326 8.19 -19.49 22.33
C ILE A 326 8.17 -17.96 22.44
N GLN A 327 7.15 -17.40 23.09
CA GLN A 327 7.04 -15.94 23.32
C GLN A 327 8.17 -15.39 24.21
N SER A 328 8.74 -16.20 25.09
CA SER A 328 9.88 -15.82 25.93
C SER A 328 11.21 -15.79 25.18
N TYR A 329 11.32 -16.50 24.05
CA TYR A 329 12.50 -16.49 23.21
C TYR A 329 12.54 -15.18 22.42
N ASN A 330 13.47 -14.29 22.75
CA ASN A 330 13.65 -12.97 22.12
C ASN A 330 14.26 -13.10 20.70
N ILE A 331 13.56 -13.81 19.81
CA ILE A 331 14.04 -14.26 18.50
C ILE A 331 14.24 -13.09 17.55
N ALA A 332 13.44 -12.03 17.69
CA ALA A 332 13.62 -10.77 16.96
C ALA A 332 14.99 -10.11 17.20
N LYS A 333 15.64 -10.36 18.35
CA LYS A 333 16.88 -9.70 18.76
C LYS A 333 18.13 -10.58 18.71
N MET A 334 18.00 -11.89 18.92
CA MET A 334 19.15 -12.83 18.97
C MET A 334 19.21 -13.82 17.81
N GLY A 335 18.20 -13.83 16.94
CA GLY A 335 18.08 -14.83 15.90
C GLY A 335 17.78 -16.23 16.46
N TYR A 336 17.55 -17.17 15.56
CA TYR A 336 17.11 -18.50 15.93
C TYR A 336 18.25 -19.37 16.47
N ASN A 337 18.13 -19.87 17.71
CA ASN A 337 19.09 -20.80 18.30
C ASN A 337 18.58 -22.25 18.25
N ILE A 338 19.45 -23.17 17.83
CA ILE A 338 19.20 -24.61 17.77
C ILE A 338 18.81 -25.17 19.15
N SER A 339 19.30 -24.57 20.23
CA SER A 339 18.95 -24.94 21.61
C SER A 339 17.46 -24.81 21.91
N TYR A 340 16.73 -23.90 21.25
CA TYR A 340 15.30 -23.71 21.49
C TYR A 340 14.47 -24.88 20.94
N ILE A 341 14.78 -25.39 19.75
CA ILE A 341 14.12 -26.60 19.22
C ILE A 341 14.38 -27.78 20.14
N GLN A 342 15.62 -27.92 20.61
CA GLN A 342 15.99 -29.03 21.48
C GLN A 342 15.23 -28.96 22.81
N GLN A 343 15.15 -27.78 23.42
CA GLN A 343 14.35 -27.55 24.64
C GLN A 343 12.87 -27.89 24.44
N LEU A 344 12.30 -27.51 23.30
CA LEU A 344 10.91 -27.82 22.94
C LEU A 344 10.66 -29.33 22.81
N VAL A 345 11.51 -30.01 22.04
CA VAL A 345 11.44 -31.45 21.83
C VAL A 345 11.62 -32.21 23.14
N ASP A 346 12.59 -31.80 23.97
CA ASP A 346 12.86 -32.41 25.27
C ASP A 346 11.71 -32.17 26.25
N TYR A 347 11.10 -30.98 26.26
CA TYR A 347 9.92 -30.67 27.07
C TYR A 347 8.72 -31.54 26.68
N ILE A 348 8.40 -31.65 25.39
CA ILE A 348 7.29 -32.50 24.90
C ILE A 348 7.54 -33.95 25.31
N LYS A 349 8.78 -34.42 25.20
CA LYS A 349 9.18 -35.78 25.56
C LYS A 349 9.07 -36.06 27.05
N ALA A 350 9.39 -35.09 27.90
CA ALA A 350 9.27 -35.20 29.35
C ALA A 350 7.79 -35.30 29.77
N ASN A 351 6.94 -34.39 29.29
CA ASN A 351 5.50 -34.38 29.64
C ASN A 351 4.78 -35.66 29.18
N LEU A 352 5.11 -36.17 27.99
CA LEU A 352 4.50 -37.41 27.50
C LEU A 352 4.92 -38.64 28.31
N LYS A 353 6.13 -38.64 28.89
CA LYS A 353 6.57 -39.70 29.80
C LYS A 353 5.91 -39.58 31.17
N GLU A 354 5.85 -38.38 31.73
CA GLU A 354 5.22 -38.11 33.03
C GLU A 354 3.74 -38.51 33.01
N HIS A 355 2.99 -38.11 31.97
CA HIS A 355 1.60 -38.52 31.78
C HIS A 355 1.43 -40.04 31.66
N GLN A 356 2.37 -40.73 31.00
CA GLN A 356 2.36 -42.19 30.92
C GLN A 356 2.68 -42.87 32.24
N GLU A 357 3.35 -42.22 33.18
CA GLU A 357 3.70 -42.77 34.49
C GLU A 357 2.58 -42.57 35.52
N GLU A 358 1.57 -41.74 35.22
CA GLU A 358 0.43 -41.53 36.10
C GLU A 358 -0.38 -42.83 36.37
N PRO A 359 -0.73 -43.11 37.64
CA PRO A 359 -1.46 -44.34 38.02
C PRO A 359 -2.83 -44.49 37.35
N LYS A 360 -3.43 -43.36 36.95
CA LYS A 360 -4.77 -43.30 36.34
C LYS A 360 -4.74 -43.61 34.83
N VAL A 361 -3.58 -43.47 34.19
CA VAL A 361 -3.43 -43.59 32.74
C VAL A 361 -3.20 -45.05 32.36
N LYS A 362 -4.14 -45.61 31.59
CA LYS A 362 -4.16 -47.03 31.20
C LYS A 362 -3.50 -47.31 29.86
N TYR A 363 -2.76 -46.35 29.32
CA TYR A 363 -2.26 -46.42 27.96
C TYR A 363 -0.84 -45.87 27.78
N VAL A 364 -0.22 -46.20 26.64
CA VAL A 364 1.12 -45.78 26.22
C VAL A 364 1.02 -45.23 24.80
N PHE A 365 1.63 -44.08 24.56
CA PHE A 365 1.67 -43.45 23.24
C PHE A 365 2.63 -44.21 22.32
N LYS A 366 2.23 -44.41 21.07
CA LYS A 366 3.14 -44.87 20.03
C LYS A 366 4.09 -43.75 19.62
N SER A 367 5.22 -44.11 19.01
CA SER A 367 6.18 -43.13 18.47
C SER A 367 5.55 -42.21 17.43
N GLU A 368 4.51 -42.63 16.72
CA GLU A 368 3.80 -41.78 15.76
C GLU A 368 3.11 -40.58 16.42
N PHE A 369 2.59 -40.75 17.65
CA PHE A 369 1.91 -39.68 18.38
C PHE A 369 2.87 -38.55 18.72
N PHE A 370 4.06 -38.90 19.21
CA PHE A 370 5.10 -37.92 19.53
C PHE A 370 5.52 -37.12 18.28
N MET A 371 5.73 -37.81 17.16
CA MET A 371 6.14 -37.19 15.90
C MET A 371 5.11 -36.20 15.38
N ASP A 372 3.86 -36.62 15.31
CA ASP A 372 2.77 -35.76 14.84
C ASP A 372 2.55 -34.58 15.80
N LEU A 373 2.76 -34.77 17.10
CA LEU A 373 2.59 -33.71 18.11
C LEU A 373 3.68 -32.66 18.00
N VAL A 374 4.94 -33.09 17.86
CA VAL A 374 6.07 -32.18 17.63
C VAL A 374 5.86 -31.42 16.31
N LEU A 375 5.46 -32.09 15.23
CA LEU A 375 5.19 -31.42 13.95
C LEU A 375 4.04 -30.41 14.04
N CYS A 376 2.97 -30.74 14.77
CA CYS A 376 1.81 -29.87 14.98
C CYS A 376 2.20 -28.61 15.76
N ILE A 377 2.92 -28.79 16.88
CA ILE A 377 3.39 -27.69 17.73
C ILE A 377 4.42 -26.82 16.98
N CYS A 378 5.34 -27.42 16.23
CA CYS A 378 6.31 -26.66 15.44
C CYS A 378 5.65 -25.88 14.29
N HIS A 379 4.61 -26.43 13.65
CA HIS A 379 3.84 -25.72 12.64
C HIS A 379 3.14 -24.49 13.24
N ARG A 380 2.55 -24.65 14.43
CA ARG A 380 1.94 -23.56 15.20
C ARG A 380 2.97 -22.50 15.58
N ALA A 381 4.14 -22.91 16.05
CA ALA A 381 5.27 -22.02 16.35
C ALA A 381 5.71 -21.20 15.12
N ASN A 382 5.79 -21.82 13.94
CA ASN A 382 6.21 -21.14 12.70
C ASN A 382 5.24 -20.03 12.28
N LYS A 383 3.94 -20.20 12.53
CA LYS A 383 2.93 -19.14 12.33
C LYS A 383 3.10 -17.98 13.32
N THR A 384 3.50 -18.28 14.55
CA THR A 384 3.76 -17.25 15.56
C THR A 384 5.02 -16.45 15.24
N PHE A 385 6.06 -17.09 14.68
CA PHE A 385 7.29 -16.42 14.24
C PHE A 385 7.12 -15.54 12.99
N THR A 386 6.09 -15.78 12.18
CA THR A 386 5.83 -15.00 10.95
C THR A 386 5.00 -13.75 11.18
N ASN A 387 4.31 -13.67 12.32
CA ASN A 387 3.43 -12.55 12.67
C ASN A 387 4.03 -11.57 13.69
N GLN A 388 5.26 -11.82 14.17
CA GLN A 388 6.06 -10.89 14.98
C GLN A 388 7.04 -10.15 14.08
#